data_AF-A0A970DB27-F1
#
_entry.id   AF-A0A970DB27-F1
#
_cell.length_a   1.000
_cell.length_b   1.000
_cell.length_c   1.000
_cell.angle_alpha   90.00
_cell.angle_beta   90.00
_cell.angle_gamma   90.00
#
_symmetry.space_group_name_H-M   'P 1'
#
loop_
_entity.id
_entity.type
_entity.pdbx_description
1 polymer ?
#
loop_
_entity_poly.entity_id
_entity_poly.type
_entity_poly.pdbx_seq_one_letter_code
_entity_poly.pdbx_strand_id
1 'polypeptide(L)' 'MLVLTRKPGESIVIGDDIVIKVLSVEGESIRIGIAAPRALPVYRQELLEAVRQENLRAALSAEQPEKLAELLKKPGE' A
#
# COMPACT_ATOMS: atom_id res chain seq x y z
N MET A 1 -4.32 8.71 18.74
CA MET A 1 -3.50 9.36 17.70
C MET A 1 -2.48 10.25 18.39
N LEU A 2 -1.18 10.03 18.16
CA LEU A 2 -0.11 10.89 18.67
C LEU A 2 0.32 11.83 17.52
N VAL A 3 0.44 13.13 17.80
CA VAL A 3 0.78 14.14 16.79
C VAL A 3 2.14 14.73 17.12
N LEU A 4 3.07 14.65 16.16
CA LEU A 4 4.44 15.15 16.31
C LEU A 4 4.79 16.01 15.10
N THR A 5 5.25 17.24 15.35
CA THR A 5 5.76 18.12 14.30
C THR A 5 7.26 17.92 14.16
N ARG A 6 7.73 17.60 12.95
CA ARG A 6 9.15 17.40 12.62
C ARG A 6 9.58 18.34 11.50
N LYS A 7 10.82 18.82 11.60
CA LYS A 7 11.52 19.56 10.53
C LYS A 7 12.27 18.59 9.60
N PRO A 8 12.63 19.02 8.38
CA PRO A 8 13.56 18.26 7.53
C PRO A 8 14.83 17.88 8.28
N GLY A 9 15.24 16.62 8.19
CA GLY A 9 16.37 16.04 8.90
C GLY A 9 16.02 15.36 10.22
N GLU A 10 14.88 15.69 10.84
CA GLU A 10 14.45 15.05 12.08
C GLU A 10 13.79 13.70 11.83
N SER A 11 13.78 12.85 12.86
CA SER A 11 13.23 11.49 12.79
C SER A 11 12.31 11.19 13.98
N ILE A 12 11.42 10.21 13.77
CA ILE A 12 10.51 9.63 14.74
C ILE A 12 10.84 8.14 14.79
N VAL A 13 11.01 7.60 15.99
CA VAL A 13 11.27 6.18 16.21
C VAL A 13 10.02 5.53 16.80
N ILE A 14 9.62 4.37 16.28
CA ILE A 14 8.47 3.61 16.74
C ILE A 14 8.95 2.21 17.15
N GLY A 15 8.80 1.87 18.42
CA GLY A 15 9.38 0.64 18.98
C GLY A 15 10.91 0.66 18.84
N ASP A 16 11.47 -0.49 18.47
CA ASP A 16 12.93 -0.68 18.38
C ASP A 16 13.47 -0.68 16.93
N ASP A 17 12.60 -0.96 15.95
CA ASP A 17 13.05 -1.28 14.58
C ASP A 17 12.52 -0.33 13.49
N ILE A 18 11.63 0.61 13.82
CA ILE A 18 11.00 1.50 12.83
C ILE A 18 11.48 2.93 13.03
N VAL A 19 12.04 3.51 11.97
CA VAL A 19 12.47 4.91 11.94
C VAL A 19 11.82 5.63 10.77
N ILE A 20 11.08 6.68 11.07
CA ILE A 20 10.46 7.59 10.09
C ILE A 20 11.28 8.87 10.07
N LYS A 21 11.86 9.22 8.92
CA LYS A 21 12.68 10.42 8.75
C LYS A 21 12.03 11.38 7.76
N VAL A 22 11.94 12.65 8.13
CA VAL A 22 11.54 13.70 7.18
C VAL A 22 12.79 14.09 6.37
N LEU A 23 12.80 13.78 5.07
CA LEU A 23 13.95 14.03 4.21
C LEU A 23 13.93 15.47 3.68
N SER A 24 12.82 15.90 3.11
CA SER A 24 12.61 17.26 2.61
C SER A 24 11.13 17.62 2.63
N VAL A 25 10.86 18.92 2.60
CA VAL A 25 9.51 19.49 2.44
C VAL A 25 9.59 20.45 1.25
N GLU A 26 8.76 20.21 0.24
CA GLU A 26 8.69 20.95 -1.01
C GLU A 26 7.24 21.41 -1.22
N GLY A 27 6.93 22.62 -0.72
CA GLY A 27 5.56 23.13 -0.74
C GLY A 27 4.61 22.24 0.06
N GLU A 28 3.67 21.61 -0.65
CA GLU A 28 2.69 20.68 -0.08
C GLU A 28 3.19 19.22 -0.05
N SER A 29 4.29 18.91 -0.74
CA SER A 29 4.85 17.56 -0.81
C SER A 29 5.93 17.35 0.25
N ILE A 30 5.90 16.19 0.90
CA ILE A 30 6.87 15.81 1.93
C ILE A 30 7.55 14.52 1.50
N ARG A 31 8.89 14.51 1.48
CA ARG A 31 9.65 13.27 1.30
C ARG A 31 9.87 12.64 2.65
N ILE A 32 9.34 11.43 2.83
CA ILE A 32 9.46 10.65 4.05
C ILE A 32 10.28 9.40 3.75
N GLY A 33 11.35 9.20 4.50
CA GLY A 33 12.10 7.95 4.54
C GLY A 33 11.54 7.06 5.65
N ILE A 34 11.27 5.78 5.35
CA ILE A 34 10.81 4.81 6.34
C ILE A 34 11.83 3.68 6.34
N ALA A 35 12.52 3.49 7.46
CA ALA A 35 13.33 2.31 7.72
C ALA A 35 12.55 1.38 8.63
N ALA A 36 12.36 0.15 8.18
CA ALA A 36 11.64 -0.90 8.89
C ALA A 36 12.27 -2.26 8.54
N PRO A 37 12.13 -3.28 9.40
CA PRO A 37 12.63 -4.62 9.12
C PRO A 37 11.90 -5.24 7.92
N ARG A 38 12.58 -6.12 7.17
CA ARG A 38 12.03 -6.73 5.94
C ARG A 38 10.76 -7.56 6.17
N ALA A 39 10.56 -8.07 7.38
CA ALA A 39 9.37 -8.81 7.76
C ALA A 39 8.12 -7.91 7.89
N LEU A 40 8.31 -6.59 8.03
CA LEU A 40 7.24 -5.62 8.13
C LEU A 40 7.08 -4.88 6.80
N PRO A 41 6.09 -5.24 5.98
CA PRO A 41 5.89 -4.56 4.72
C PRO A 41 5.34 -3.15 4.95
N VAL A 42 5.83 -2.19 4.16
CA VAL A 42 5.42 -0.78 4.20
C VAL A 42 4.67 -0.48 2.91
N TYR A 43 3.44 0.00 3.05
CA TYR A 43 2.56 0.30 1.93
C TYR A 43 2.09 1.76 1.97
N ARG A 44 1.74 2.26 0.80
CA ARG A 44 0.96 3.50 0.67
C ARG A 44 -0.50 3.20 0.96
N GLN A 45 -1.12 4.00 1.82
CA GLN A 45 -2.47 3.73 2.32
C GLN A 45 -3.50 3.67 1.18
N GLU A 46 -3.43 4.61 0.25
CA GLU A 46 -4.35 4.72 -0.87
C GLU A 46 -4.33 3.49 -1.79
N LEU A 47 -3.16 2.84 -1.89
CA LEU A 47 -3.03 1.62 -2.69
C LEU A 47 -3.58 0.39 -1.97
N LEU A 48 -3.40 0.31 -0.65
CA LEU A 48 -3.91 -0.81 0.13
C LEU A 48 -5.44 -0.88 0.07
N GLU A 49 -6.10 0.27 0.11
CA GLU A 49 -7.55 0.37 0.05
C GLU A 49 -8.09 -0.05 -1.32
N ALA A 50 -7.45 0.39 -2.41
CA ALA A 50 -7.81 0.00 -3.76
C ALA A 50 -7.67 -1.53 -3.98
N VAL A 51 -6.54 -2.12 -3.57
CA VAL A 51 -6.32 -3.57 -3.71
C VAL A 51 -7.30 -4.36 -2.85
N ARG A 52 -7.60 -3.90 -1.64
CA ARG A 52 -8.57 -4.58 -0.76
C ARG A 52 -9.97 -4.58 -1.36
N GLN A 53 -10.42 -3.47 -1.96
CA GLN A 53 -11.72 -3.41 -2.62
C GLN A 53 -11.78 -4.31 -3.85
N GLU A 54 -10.72 -4.33 -4.67
CA GLU A 54 -10.70 -5.18 -5.87
C GLU A 54 -10.66 -6.66 -5.51
N ASN A 55 -9.88 -7.06 -4.49
CA ASN A 55 -9.88 -8.43 -3.98
C ASN A 55 -11.27 -8.84 -3.44
N LEU A 56 -11.97 -7.93 -2.77
CA LEU A 56 -13.32 -8.18 -2.28
C LEU A 56 -14.29 -8.39 -3.46
N ARG A 57 -14.22 -7.54 -4.49
CA ARG A 57 -15.01 -7.69 -5.73
C ARG A 57 -14.72 -9.01 -6.42
N ALA A 58 -13.45 -9.38 -6.58
CA ALA A 58 -13.06 -10.64 -7.18
C ALA A 58 -13.58 -11.85 -6.39
N ALA A 59 -13.47 -11.83 -5.05
CA ALA A 59 -13.99 -12.88 -4.18
C ALA A 59 -15.52 -13.02 -4.29
N LEU A 60 -16.24 -11.90 -4.39
CA LEU A 60 -17.70 -11.89 -4.56
C LEU A 60 -18.13 -12.26 -6.00
N SER A 61 -17.28 -12.05 -7.00
CA SER A 61 -17.56 -12.37 -8.41
C SER A 61 -17.29 -13.83 -8.77
N ALA A 62 -16.83 -14.65 -7.82
CA ALA A 62 -16.50 -16.06 -8.02
C ALA A 62 -17.71 -16.96 -8.37
N GLU A 63 -18.92 -16.40 -8.45
CA GLU A 63 -20.16 -17.12 -8.79
C GLU A 63 -20.36 -17.34 -10.31
N GLN A 64 -19.42 -16.94 -11.18
CA GLN A 64 -19.51 -17.20 -12.63
C GLN A 64 -18.29 -17.97 -13.19
N PRO A 65 -17.95 -19.16 -12.63
CA PRO A 65 -16.88 -20.00 -13.18
C PRO A 65 -17.18 -20.46 -14.62
N GLU A 66 -18.46 -20.56 -14.98
CA GLU A 66 -18.88 -21.01 -16.31
C GLU A 66 -18.59 -20.00 -17.42
N LYS A 67 -18.83 -18.69 -17.17
CA LYS A 67 -18.46 -17.61 -18.10
C LYS A 67 -16.95 -17.48 -18.28
N LEU A 68 -16.19 -17.72 -17.23
CA LEU A 68 -14.72 -17.69 -17.30
C LEU A 68 -14.19 -18.86 -18.15
N ALA A 69 -14.76 -20.06 -17.99
CA ALA A 69 -14.42 -21.21 -18.82
C ALA A 69 -14.79 -21.02 -20.30
N GLU A 70 -15.88 -20.29 -20.60
CA GLU A 70 -16.31 -19.96 -21.95
C GLU A 70 -15.37 -18.97 -22.65
N LEU A 71 -14.86 -17.98 -21.92
CA LEU A 71 -13.90 -16.98 -22.42
C LEU A 71 -12.50 -17.57 -22.64
N LEU A 72 -12.05 -18.48 -21.78
CA LEU A 72 -10.75 -19.15 -21.91
C LEU A 72 -10.70 -20.22 -23.01
N LYS A 73 -11.86 -20.71 -23.47
CA LYS A 73 -11.96 -21.68 -24.58
C LYS A 73 -11.81 -21.07 -25.97
N LYS A 74 -11.70 -19.75 -26.11
CA LYS A 74 -11.45 -19.10 -27.41
C LYS A 74 -10.03 -18.53 -27.52
N PRO A 75 -9.07 -19.37 -27.95
CA PRO A 75 -8.05 -18.91 -28.86
C PRO A 75 -8.06 -19.75 -30.14
N GLY A 76 -8.37 -19.13 -31.27
CA GLY A 76 -8.09 -19.66 -32.61
C GLY A 76 -9.31 -19.96 -33.48
N GLU A 77 -9.92 -18.92 -34.04
CA GLU A 77 -10.25 -18.83 -35.47
C GLU A 77 -9.88 -17.42 -35.95
#